data_AF-A0A453G8K0-F1
#
_entry.id   AF-A0A453G8K0-F1
#
_cell.length_a   1.000
_cell.length_b   1.000
_cell.length_c   1.000
_cell.angle_alpha   90.00
_cell.angle_beta   90.00
_cell.angle_gamma   90.00
#
_symmetry.space_group_name_H-M   'P 1'
#
loop_
_entity.id
_entity.type
_entity.pdbx_description
1 polymer ?
#
loop_
_entity_poly.entity_id
_entity_poly.type
_entity_poly.pdbx_seq_one_letter_code
_entity_poly.pdbx_strand_id
1 'polypeptide(L)'
;MASSPRSPQPAELEISRQSRILAALSKKVIDLDELRMLAAQGVPDGAGVRSTVWKLLLGYLPKDRALWEQELAKKRSQYEAFKDEFLPNTVGGSSTPGGSEGHSDGNAEHVENGFLDRSEIAQDDHPLSLGKTSQWNQVAEHSEMIEQVDRDVKRTHPDIHFFCGDSSFAKSNQDSLRNILIIFAKLNAGIRYVQGMNEILAPLFFVFRNDPDYKNAVWSKRLF
;
A
#
# COMPACT_ATOMS: atom_id res chain seq x y z
N MET A 1 -58.89 20.65 -13.34
CA MET A 1 -57.81 19.82 -13.91
C MET A 1 -56.72 19.70 -12.85
N ALA A 2 -56.62 18.56 -12.17
CA ALA A 2 -55.54 18.32 -11.22
C ALA A 2 -54.31 17.86 -12.01
N SER A 3 -53.25 18.67 -11.98
CA SER A 3 -51.95 18.34 -12.59
C SER A 3 -51.39 17.08 -11.94
N SER A 4 -51.06 16.06 -12.73
CA SER A 4 -50.38 14.85 -12.22
C SER A 4 -49.07 15.22 -11.52
N PRO A 5 -48.70 14.54 -10.41
CA PRO A 5 -47.46 14.82 -9.71
C PRO A 5 -46.27 14.57 -10.64
N ARG A 6 -45.39 15.56 -10.74
CA ARG A 6 -44.15 15.50 -11.53
C ARG A 6 -43.26 14.39 -10.95
N SER A 7 -42.90 13.40 -11.77
CA SER A 7 -41.92 12.38 -11.38
C SER A 7 -40.59 13.06 -11.02
N PRO A 8 -39.95 12.68 -9.91
CA PRO A 8 -38.71 13.30 -9.47
C PRO A 8 -37.59 13.03 -10.48
N GLN A 9 -36.78 14.07 -10.75
CA GLN A 9 -35.65 13.95 -11.67
C GLN A 9 -34.52 13.10 -11.05
N PRO A 10 -33.70 12.40 -11.85
CA PRO A 10 -32.60 11.56 -11.34
C PRO A 10 -31.66 12.28 -10.36
N ALA A 11 -31.37 13.56 -10.61
CA ALA A 11 -30.53 14.38 -9.73
C ALA A 11 -31.18 14.67 -8.36
N GLU A 12 -32.50 14.85 -8.31
CA GLU A 12 -33.23 15.09 -7.05
C GLU A 12 -33.22 13.85 -6.15
N LEU A 13 -33.35 12.66 -6.75
CA LEU A 13 -33.24 11.38 -6.05
C LEU A 13 -31.83 11.18 -5.49
N GLU A 14 -30.80 11.57 -6.24
CA GLU A 14 -29.41 11.47 -5.80
C GLU A 14 -29.09 12.42 -4.63
N ILE A 15 -29.59 13.66 -4.67
CA ILE A 15 -29.46 14.63 -3.57
C ILE A 15 -30.17 14.12 -2.31
N SER A 16 -31.37 13.57 -2.47
CA SER A 16 -32.13 12.98 -1.36
C SER A 16 -31.38 11.79 -0.73
N ARG A 17 -30.81 10.91 -1.57
CA ARG A 17 -29.98 9.78 -1.11
C ARG A 17 -28.72 10.25 -0.39
N GLN A 18 -27.99 11.23 -0.94
CA GLN A 18 -26.80 11.78 -0.31
C GLN A 18 -27.13 12.37 1.07
N SER A 19 -28.26 13.06 1.19
CA SER A 19 -28.74 13.62 2.45
C SER A 19 -29.04 12.53 3.49
N ARG A 20 -29.66 11.41 3.09
CA ARG A 20 -29.93 10.27 3.98
C ARG A 20 -28.65 9.61 4.48
N ILE A 21 -27.66 9.41 3.60
CA ILE A 21 -26.37 8.85 3.98
C ILE A 21 -25.63 9.80 4.93
N LEU A 22 -25.61 11.10 4.65
CA LEU A 22 -25.01 12.10 5.54
C LEU A 22 -25.68 12.12 6.91
N ALA A 23 -27.01 11.97 6.97
CA ALA A 23 -27.75 11.86 8.22
C ALA A 23 -27.42 10.57 8.99
N ALA A 24 -27.21 9.45 8.31
CA ALA A 24 -26.75 8.21 8.95
C ALA A 24 -25.31 8.37 9.50
N LEU A 25 -24.43 9.01 8.72
CA LEU A 25 -23.06 9.30 9.13
C LEU A 25 -22.96 10.34 10.24
N SER A 26 -23.97 11.21 10.42
CA SER A 26 -23.95 12.26 11.45
C SER A 26 -24.18 11.72 12.87
N LYS A 27 -24.73 10.52 13.01
CA LYS A 27 -25.00 9.86 14.30
C LYS A 27 -23.72 9.61 15.09
N LYS A 28 -23.77 9.74 16.43
CA LYS A 28 -22.61 9.49 17.32
C LYS A 28 -22.08 8.06 17.17
N VAL A 29 -22.99 7.09 17.17
CA VAL A 29 -22.72 5.68 16.87
C VAL A 29 -23.46 5.35 15.59
N ILE A 30 -22.72 4.88 14.59
CA ILE A 30 -23.27 4.59 13.27
C ILE A 30 -23.87 3.19 13.24
N ASP A 31 -25.10 3.12 12.75
CA ASP A 31 -25.78 1.87 12.43
C ASP A 31 -25.27 1.35 11.08
N LEU A 32 -24.50 0.25 11.11
CA LEU A 32 -23.93 -0.34 9.90
C LEU A 32 -24.98 -1.03 9.03
N ASP A 33 -26.08 -1.51 9.60
CA ASP A 33 -27.11 -2.21 8.83
C ASP A 33 -27.95 -1.20 8.05
N GLU A 34 -28.32 -0.08 8.68
CA GLU A 34 -28.89 1.07 7.97
C GLU A 34 -27.94 1.57 6.88
N LEU A 35 -26.64 1.71 7.19
CA LEU A 35 -25.66 2.19 6.22
C LEU A 35 -25.49 1.25 5.02
N ARG A 36 -25.49 -0.08 5.25
CA ARG A 36 -25.46 -1.09 4.18
C ARG A 36 -26.69 -0.99 3.29
N MET A 37 -27.88 -0.87 3.89
CA MET A 37 -29.12 -0.73 3.12
C MET A 37 -29.14 0.51 2.24
N LEU A 38 -28.60 1.63 2.74
CA LEU A 38 -28.46 2.87 1.96
C LEU A 38 -27.39 2.74 0.87
N ALA A 39 -26.25 2.13 1.18
CA ALA A 39 -25.12 1.97 0.26
C ALA A 39 -25.36 0.93 -0.84
N ALA A 40 -26.26 -0.05 -0.61
CA ALA A 40 -26.63 -1.07 -1.60
C ALA A 40 -27.24 -0.46 -2.88
N GLN A 41 -27.79 0.74 -2.80
CA GLN A 41 -28.33 1.50 -3.94
C GLN A 41 -27.27 2.38 -4.61
N GLY A 42 -26.00 2.22 -4.26
CA GLY A 42 -24.88 3.05 -4.69
C GLY A 42 -24.60 4.21 -3.73
N VAL A 43 -23.32 4.57 -3.62
CA VAL A 43 -22.85 5.68 -2.78
C VAL A 43 -22.49 6.87 -3.67
N PRO A 44 -23.11 8.06 -3.47
CA PRO A 44 -22.80 9.27 -4.22
C PRO A 44 -21.32 9.66 -4.13
N ASP A 45 -20.81 10.28 -5.21
CA ASP A 45 -19.43 10.80 -5.31
C ASP A 45 -19.21 12.11 -4.52
N GLY A 46 -20.29 12.85 -4.24
CA GLY A 46 -20.23 14.16 -3.60
C GLY A 46 -19.67 14.14 -2.18
N ALA A 47 -18.93 15.19 -1.83
CA ALA A 47 -18.53 15.54 -0.46
C ALA A 47 -17.73 14.48 0.33
N GLY A 48 -17.01 13.57 -0.34
CA GLY A 48 -16.17 12.57 0.35
C GLY A 48 -16.97 11.47 1.06
N VAL A 49 -18.28 11.40 0.80
CA VAL A 49 -19.18 10.42 1.42
C VAL A 49 -18.73 9.01 1.11
N ARG A 50 -18.36 8.71 -0.14
CA ARG A 50 -17.90 7.37 -0.55
C ARG A 50 -16.71 6.88 0.25
N SER A 51 -15.69 7.71 0.43
CA SER A 51 -14.49 7.38 1.22
C SER A 51 -14.85 6.98 2.66
N THR A 52 -15.70 7.78 3.32
CA THR A 52 -16.11 7.51 4.70
C THR A 52 -16.96 6.24 4.80
N VAL A 53 -17.92 6.06 3.89
CA VAL A 53 -18.78 4.87 3.86
C VAL A 53 -17.95 3.61 3.65
N TRP A 54 -17.01 3.60 2.70
CA TRP A 54 -16.17 2.43 2.43
C TRP A 54 -15.29 2.08 3.62
N LYS A 55 -14.67 3.06 4.30
CA LYS A 55 -13.90 2.81 5.52
C LYS A 55 -14.74 2.14 6.62
N LEU A 56 -16.02 2.49 6.74
CA LEU A 56 -16.93 1.85 7.71
C LEU A 56 -17.34 0.44 7.28
N LEU A 57 -17.73 0.26 6.01
CA LEU A 57 -18.20 -1.03 5.51
C LEU A 57 -17.09 -2.09 5.42
N LEU A 58 -15.86 -1.66 5.15
CA LEU A 58 -14.66 -2.51 5.20
C LEU A 58 -14.16 -2.75 6.63
N GLY A 59 -14.80 -2.18 7.65
CA GLY A 59 -14.42 -2.35 9.06
C GLY A 59 -13.14 -1.63 9.46
N TYR A 60 -12.66 -0.67 8.65
CA TYR A 60 -11.47 0.12 8.93
C TYR A 60 -11.72 1.18 10.02
N LEU A 61 -12.89 1.83 10.00
CA LEU A 61 -13.31 2.76 11.05
C LEU A 61 -14.27 2.09 12.04
N PRO A 62 -14.15 2.38 13.34
CA PRO A 62 -15.09 1.89 14.33
C PRO A 62 -16.47 2.56 14.18
N LYS A 63 -17.51 1.92 14.71
CA LYS A 63 -18.88 2.46 14.67
C LYS A 63 -19.04 3.76 15.46
N ASP A 64 -18.26 3.92 16.53
CA ASP A 64 -18.24 5.14 17.34
C ASP A 64 -17.32 6.19 16.70
N ARG A 65 -17.92 7.33 16.35
CA ARG A 65 -17.21 8.44 15.69
C ARG A 65 -16.18 9.12 16.57
N ALA A 66 -16.36 9.10 17.89
CA ALA A 66 -15.41 9.69 18.82
C ALA A 66 -14.03 9.02 18.75
N LEU A 67 -13.98 7.76 18.32
CA LEU A 67 -12.75 6.96 18.22
C LEU A 67 -12.04 7.10 16.87
N TRP A 68 -12.64 7.77 15.88
CA TRP A 68 -12.10 7.80 14.51
C TRP A 68 -10.72 8.45 14.43
N GLU A 69 -10.54 9.59 15.08
CA GLU A 69 -9.26 10.31 15.03
C GLU A 69 -8.12 9.50 15.67
N GLN A 70 -8.40 8.86 16.80
CA GLN A 70 -7.46 7.99 17.50
C GLN A 70 -7.13 6.74 16.67
N GLU A 71 -8.14 6.03 16.15
CA GLU A 71 -7.93 4.80 15.37
C GLU A 71 -7.17 5.11 14.07
N LEU A 72 -7.53 6.21 13.40
CA LEU A 72 -6.77 6.69 12.25
C LEU A 72 -5.32 6.97 12.66
N ALA A 73 -5.06 7.82 13.65
CA ALA A 73 -3.69 8.14 14.07
C ALA A 73 -2.85 6.87 14.37
N LYS A 74 -3.44 5.89 15.06
CA LYS A 74 -2.81 4.60 15.35
C LYS A 74 -2.48 3.81 14.08
N LYS A 75 -3.45 3.57 13.20
CA LYS A 75 -3.26 2.81 11.96
C LYS A 75 -2.26 3.48 11.02
N ARG A 76 -2.28 4.81 10.98
CA ARG A 76 -1.39 5.66 10.21
C ARG A 76 0.06 5.53 10.69
N SER A 77 0.28 5.63 12.00
CA SER A 77 1.60 5.41 12.60
C SER A 77 2.12 3.99 12.38
N GLN A 78 1.23 3.00 12.46
CA GLN A 78 1.59 1.61 12.20
C GLN A 78 2.05 1.40 10.76
N TYR A 79 1.38 2.01 9.79
CA TYR A 79 1.78 1.91 8.39
C TYR A 79 3.13 2.60 8.11
N GLU A 80 3.42 3.75 8.73
CA GLU A 80 4.76 4.38 8.60
C GLU A 80 5.86 3.46 9.15
N ALA A 81 5.64 2.81 10.30
CA ALA A 81 6.59 1.83 10.82
C ALA A 81 6.83 0.67 9.83
N PHE A 82 5.78 0.18 9.16
CA PHE A 82 5.93 -0.85 8.13
C PHE A 82 6.66 -0.36 6.88
N LYS A 83 6.51 0.92 6.51
CA LYS A 83 7.30 1.50 5.42
C LYS A 83 8.78 1.50 5.78
N ASP A 84 9.12 1.95 6.98
CA ASP A 84 10.51 2.01 7.45
C ASP A 84 11.13 0.61 7.57
N GLU A 85 10.34 -0.40 7.93
CA GLU A 85 10.78 -1.79 8.08
C GLU A 85 10.93 -2.52 6.74
N PHE A 86 9.95 -2.39 5.83
CA PHE A 86 9.85 -3.24 4.63
C PHE A 86 10.26 -2.59 3.32
N LEU A 87 10.32 -1.26 3.26
CA LEU A 87 10.76 -0.51 2.08
C LEU A 87 12.17 0.12 2.15
N PRO A 88 13.05 -0.11 3.17
CA PRO A 88 14.34 0.55 3.18
C PRO A 88 15.17 0.21 1.94
N ASN A 89 15.66 1.27 1.32
CA ASN A 89 16.30 1.35 0.01
C ASN A 89 17.20 0.15 -0.33
N THR A 90 16.90 -0.50 -1.45
CA THR A 90 17.82 -1.39 -2.17
C THR A 90 18.91 -0.59 -2.88
N VAL A 91 19.56 0.36 -2.19
CA VAL A 91 20.70 1.10 -2.72
C VAL A 91 21.68 1.41 -1.59
N GLY A 92 22.62 0.49 -1.35
CA GLY A 92 23.80 0.71 -0.51
C GLY A 92 23.78 -0.04 0.82
N GLY A 93 24.15 -1.32 0.80
CA GLY A 93 24.35 -2.06 2.05
C GLY A 93 24.22 -3.56 1.95
N SER A 94 24.74 -4.20 0.90
CA SER A 94 25.35 -5.52 1.13
C SER A 94 26.55 -5.28 2.04
N SER A 95 26.31 -5.27 3.35
CA SER A 95 27.34 -5.53 4.33
C SER A 95 27.79 -6.96 4.09
N THR A 96 28.80 -7.12 3.23
CA THR A 96 29.66 -8.29 3.21
C THR A 96 30.19 -8.46 4.64
N PRO A 97 29.87 -9.53 5.38
CA PRO A 97 30.50 -9.79 6.66
C PRO A 97 31.79 -10.57 6.38
N GLY A 98 32.93 -9.91 6.49
CA GLY A 98 34.27 -10.53 6.45
C GLY A 98 35.17 -9.89 5.38
N GLY A 99 36.33 -9.30 5.67
CA GLY A 99 37.08 -9.28 6.91
C GLY A 99 37.81 -7.95 7.14
N SER A 100 38.05 -7.69 8.42
CA SER A 100 39.13 -6.83 8.90
C SER A 100 40.47 -7.40 8.46
N GLU A 101 41.36 -6.52 8.00
CA GLU A 101 42.81 -6.43 8.24
C GLU A 101 43.32 -5.35 7.26
N GLY A 102 44.09 -4.32 7.61
CA GLY A 102 45.11 -4.22 8.64
C GLY A 102 46.48 -4.12 7.97
N HIS A 103 47.08 -2.92 8.00
CA HIS A 103 48.51 -2.60 7.76
C HIS A 103 49.01 -2.59 6.30
N SER A 104 49.51 -1.46 5.80
CA SER A 104 50.82 -0.80 6.04
C SER A 104 51.87 -1.27 5.03
N ASP A 105 52.39 -0.30 4.28
CA ASP A 105 53.61 -0.41 3.48
C ASP A 105 54.71 -1.15 4.25
N GLY A 106 55.30 -2.16 3.61
CA GLY A 106 56.39 -2.96 4.15
C GLY A 106 56.92 -3.93 3.09
N ASN A 107 58.22 -3.83 2.83
CA ASN A 107 58.97 -4.42 1.74
C ASN A 107 59.31 -5.92 1.98
N ALA A 108 59.39 -6.68 0.88
CA ALA A 108 60.27 -7.82 0.61
C ALA A 108 60.05 -9.24 1.22
N GLU A 109 60.35 -10.20 0.34
CA GLU A 109 60.83 -11.58 0.51
C GLU A 109 59.86 -12.78 0.43
N HIS A 110 60.45 -13.85 -0.05
CA HIS A 110 59.93 -14.93 -0.89
C HIS A 110 59.94 -16.22 -0.08
N VAL A 111 58.79 -16.87 0.21
CA VAL A 111 58.79 -18.29 0.62
C VAL A 111 57.53 -19.03 0.13
N GLU A 112 57.86 -20.11 -0.58
CA GLU A 112 57.15 -21.31 -1.00
C GLU A 112 56.04 -21.87 -0.07
N ASN A 113 54.78 -21.83 -0.52
CA ASN A 113 53.83 -22.96 -0.59
C ASN A 113 52.42 -22.41 -0.93
N GLY A 114 52.00 -22.64 -2.18
CA GLY A 114 50.72 -22.16 -2.72
C GLY A 114 49.52 -22.96 -2.22
N PHE A 115 49.15 -22.77 -0.95
CA PHE A 115 47.84 -23.20 -0.44
C PHE A 115 47.18 -22.01 0.24
N LEU A 116 46.33 -21.30 -0.49
CA LEU A 116 45.43 -20.31 0.09
C LEU A 116 44.44 -21.07 0.98
N ASP A 117 44.43 -20.78 2.28
CA ASP A 117 43.49 -21.35 3.21
C ASP A 117 42.07 -20.96 2.77
N ARG A 118 41.36 -21.94 2.21
CA ARG A 118 39.99 -21.78 1.75
C ARG A 118 39.14 -21.74 3.00
N SER A 119 38.86 -20.54 3.50
CA SER A 119 37.85 -20.31 4.53
C SER A 119 36.63 -21.14 4.17
N GLU A 120 36.18 -22.00 5.09
CA GLU A 120 34.98 -22.82 4.89
C GLU A 120 33.79 -21.89 4.69
N ILE A 121 33.45 -21.61 3.43
CA ILE A 121 32.17 -21.01 3.07
C ILE A 121 31.14 -22.03 3.52
N ALA A 122 30.39 -21.72 4.59
CA ALA A 122 29.26 -22.53 5.00
C ALA A 122 28.41 -22.80 3.74
N GLN A 123 28.32 -24.08 3.35
CA GLN A 123 27.85 -24.51 2.01
C GLN A 123 26.42 -24.05 1.66
N ASP A 124 25.70 -23.47 2.63
CA ASP A 124 24.32 -23.04 2.49
C ASP A 124 24.13 -21.54 2.15
N ASP A 125 25.17 -20.70 2.25
CA ASP A 125 25.06 -19.24 2.04
C ASP A 125 25.71 -18.76 0.73
N HIS A 126 25.40 -19.44 -0.37
CA HIS A 126 25.86 -19.10 -1.72
C HIS A 126 24.75 -18.39 -2.53
N PRO A 127 25.06 -17.44 -3.44
CA PRO A 127 24.09 -16.72 -4.29
C PRO A 127 23.25 -17.59 -5.24
N LEU A 128 23.61 -18.88 -5.39
CA LEU A 128 22.88 -19.88 -6.17
C LEU A 128 22.31 -21.00 -5.28
N SER A 129 22.32 -20.82 -3.96
CA SER A 129 21.78 -21.80 -3.03
C SER A 129 20.28 -21.94 -3.22
N LEU A 130 19.84 -23.13 -3.62
CA LEU A 130 18.42 -23.49 -3.73
C LEU A 130 17.81 -23.86 -2.35
N GLY A 131 18.62 -23.76 -1.28
CA GLY A 131 18.18 -24.01 0.08
C GLY A 131 17.12 -22.99 0.49
N LYS A 132 15.98 -23.47 1.02
CA LYS A 132 14.88 -22.61 1.52
C LYS A 132 15.31 -21.67 2.67
N THR A 133 16.46 -21.92 3.28
CA THR A 133 17.02 -21.18 4.41
C THR A 133 18.11 -20.18 4.01
N SER A 134 18.58 -20.17 2.75
CA SER A 134 19.64 -19.26 2.31
C SER A 134 19.13 -17.82 2.29
N GLN A 135 19.95 -16.89 2.76
CA GLN A 135 19.64 -15.46 2.72
C GLN A 135 19.43 -14.99 1.27
N TRP A 136 20.15 -15.59 0.32
CA TRP A 136 20.06 -15.28 -1.11
C TRP A 136 18.77 -15.74 -1.76
N ASN A 137 18.21 -16.87 -1.34
CA ASN A 137 16.92 -17.35 -1.87
C ASN A 137 15.78 -16.42 -1.42
N GLN A 138 15.82 -15.97 -0.17
CA GLN A 138 14.85 -14.99 0.35
C GLN A 138 14.98 -13.62 -0.34
N VAL A 139 16.20 -13.19 -0.67
CA VAL A 139 16.46 -11.97 -1.45
C VAL A 139 16.00 -12.11 -2.90
N ALA A 140 16.23 -13.27 -3.53
CA ALA A 140 15.80 -13.54 -4.90
C ALA A 140 14.28 -13.57 -5.02
N GLU A 141 13.59 -14.32 -4.14
CA GLU A 141 12.11 -14.34 -4.08
C GLU A 141 11.53 -12.94 -3.80
N HIS A 142 12.22 -12.15 -2.97
CA HIS A 142 11.82 -10.78 -2.69
C HIS A 142 11.98 -9.86 -3.91
N SER A 143 13.09 -9.97 -4.64
CA SER A 143 13.34 -9.19 -5.86
C SER A 143 12.30 -9.51 -6.94
N GLU A 144 12.00 -10.81 -7.15
CA GLU A 144 11.02 -11.25 -8.14
C GLU A 144 9.61 -10.69 -7.82
N MET A 145 9.20 -10.74 -6.55
CA MET A 145 7.93 -10.17 -6.10
C MET A 145 7.85 -8.67 -6.35
N ILE A 146 8.92 -7.92 -6.03
CA ILE A 146 8.99 -6.48 -6.28
C ILE A 146 8.86 -6.18 -7.78
N GLU A 147 9.61 -6.89 -8.62
CA GLU A 147 9.55 -6.69 -10.07
C GLU A 147 8.16 -7.00 -10.65
N GLN A 148 7.48 -8.01 -10.10
CA GLN A 148 6.11 -8.33 -10.50
C GLN A 148 5.16 -7.18 -10.15
N VAL A 149 5.24 -6.64 -8.93
CA VAL A 149 4.48 -5.46 -8.50
C VAL A 149 4.78 -4.27 -9.40
N ASP A 150 6.03 -4.00 -9.72
CA ASP A 150 6.45 -2.87 -10.56
C ASP A 150 5.86 -2.93 -11.97
N ARG A 151 5.84 -4.12 -12.58
CA ARG A 151 5.20 -4.32 -13.89
C ARG A 151 3.70 -4.12 -13.82
N ASP A 152 3.05 -4.63 -12.78
CA ASP A 152 1.59 -4.58 -12.63
C ASP A 152 1.09 -3.17 -12.30
N VAL A 153 1.80 -2.42 -11.46
CA VAL A 153 1.49 -1.01 -11.16
C VAL A 153 1.58 -0.16 -12.43
N LYS A 154 2.64 -0.33 -13.25
CA LYS A 154 2.81 0.42 -14.51
C LYS A 154 1.68 0.22 -15.51
N ARG A 155 1.04 -0.96 -15.52
CA ARG A 155 -0.08 -1.30 -16.42
C ARG A 155 -1.46 -1.15 -15.77
N THR A 156 -1.55 -0.67 -14.53
CA THR A 156 -2.83 -0.53 -13.82
C THR A 156 -3.64 0.62 -14.41
N HIS A 157 -4.80 0.30 -15.00
CA HIS A 157 -5.73 1.25 -15.62
C HIS A 157 -5.03 2.32 -16.50
N PRO A 158 -4.40 1.92 -17.63
CA PRO A 158 -3.57 2.80 -18.46
C PRO A 158 -4.34 3.99 -19.04
N ASP A 159 -5.66 3.86 -19.21
CA ASP A 159 -6.54 4.91 -19.74
C ASP A 159 -6.87 6.00 -18.71
N ILE A 160 -6.47 5.82 -17.45
CA ILE A 160 -6.77 6.75 -16.36
C ILE A 160 -5.49 7.49 -15.98
N HIS A 161 -5.43 8.79 -16.27
CA HIS A 161 -4.27 9.66 -15.97
C HIS A 161 -3.86 9.69 -14.50
N PHE A 162 -4.76 9.34 -13.59
CA PHE A 162 -4.48 9.20 -12.17
C PHE A 162 -3.48 8.07 -11.88
N PHE A 163 -3.54 6.97 -12.64
CA PHE A 163 -2.70 5.78 -12.47
C PHE A 163 -1.55 5.69 -13.49
N CYS A 164 -1.72 6.27 -14.68
CA CYS A 164 -0.75 6.20 -15.77
C CYS A 164 -0.39 7.59 -16.30
N GLY A 165 0.92 7.87 -16.41
CA GLY A 165 1.42 9.09 -17.04
C GLY A 165 2.76 9.57 -16.46
N ASP A 166 3.41 10.48 -17.17
CA ASP A 166 4.73 11.00 -16.77
C ASP A 166 4.68 12.12 -15.73
N SER A 167 3.49 12.58 -15.37
CA SER A 167 3.29 13.62 -14.36
C SER A 167 3.82 13.18 -12.99
N SER A 168 4.32 14.13 -12.20
CA SER A 168 4.75 13.87 -10.82
C SER A 168 3.62 13.30 -9.96
N PHE A 169 2.37 13.71 -10.22
CA PHE A 169 1.20 13.21 -9.52
C PHE A 169 0.92 11.73 -9.81
N ALA A 170 0.96 11.33 -11.09
CA ALA A 170 0.78 9.93 -11.48
C ALA A 170 1.91 9.04 -10.93
N LYS A 171 3.17 9.51 -10.97
CA LYS A 171 4.32 8.80 -10.40
C LYS A 171 4.17 8.59 -8.88
N SER A 172 3.81 9.63 -8.12
CA SER A 172 3.53 9.51 -6.69
C SER A 172 2.41 8.48 -6.41
N ASN A 173 1.33 8.47 -7.22
CA ASN A 173 0.27 7.48 -7.08
C ASN A 173 0.74 6.04 -7.41
N GLN A 174 1.63 5.86 -8.39
CA GLN A 174 2.24 4.57 -8.70
C GLN A 174 3.14 4.09 -7.55
N ASP A 175 4.01 4.96 -7.03
CA ASP A 175 4.90 4.64 -5.90
C ASP A 175 4.08 4.24 -4.66
N SER A 176 2.94 4.89 -4.47
CA SER A 176 1.99 4.58 -3.40
C SER A 176 1.38 3.19 -3.52
N LEU A 177 0.85 2.86 -4.70
CA LEU A 177 0.29 1.54 -4.98
C LEU A 177 1.35 0.44 -4.80
N ARG A 178 2.55 0.68 -5.34
CA ARG A 178 3.71 -0.19 -5.19
C ARG A 178 4.02 -0.45 -3.71
N ASN A 179 4.16 0.61 -2.92
CA ASN A 179 4.49 0.52 -1.50
C ASN A 179 3.43 -0.26 -0.70
N ILE A 180 2.15 0.01 -0.95
CA ILE A 180 1.05 -0.71 -0.30
C ILE A 180 1.11 -2.21 -0.62
N LEU A 181 1.31 -2.57 -1.91
CA LEU A 181 1.36 -3.97 -2.35
C LEU A 181 2.54 -4.72 -1.76
N ILE A 182 3.73 -4.11 -1.74
CA ILE A 182 4.94 -4.70 -1.14
C ILE A 182 4.75 -4.93 0.36
N ILE A 183 4.27 -3.91 1.09
CA ILE A 183 4.00 -4.04 2.53
C ILE A 183 2.97 -5.13 2.80
N PHE A 184 1.88 -5.18 2.01
CA PHE A 184 0.88 -6.23 2.15
C PHE A 184 1.47 -7.63 1.95
N ALA A 185 2.28 -7.82 0.89
CA ALA A 185 2.90 -9.10 0.59
C ALA A 185 3.88 -9.54 1.67
N LYS A 186 4.62 -8.58 2.27
CA LYS A 186 5.55 -8.82 3.38
C LYS A 186 4.85 -9.23 4.67
N LEU A 187 3.80 -8.50 5.04
CA LEU A 187 2.99 -8.82 6.22
C LEU A 187 2.26 -10.16 6.10
N ASN A 188 1.95 -10.57 4.86
CA ASN A 188 1.20 -11.79 4.57
C ASN A 188 2.05 -12.77 3.75
N ALA A 189 3.20 -13.19 4.29
CA ALA A 189 4.16 -14.05 3.59
C ALA A 189 3.59 -15.39 3.10
N GLY A 190 2.47 -15.86 3.68
CA GLY A 190 1.74 -17.05 3.20
C GLY A 190 0.88 -16.82 1.97
N ILE A 191 0.46 -15.57 1.70
CA ILE A 191 -0.32 -15.18 0.51
C ILE A 191 0.64 -14.63 -0.57
N ARG A 192 1.60 -13.81 -0.15
CA ARG A 192 2.50 -13.02 -1.01
C ARG A 192 1.71 -12.11 -1.95
N TYR A 193 2.40 -11.51 -2.92
CA TYR A 193 1.76 -10.78 -4.00
C TYR A 193 1.30 -11.77 -5.08
N VAL A 194 0.10 -11.55 -5.62
CA VAL A 194 -0.46 -12.29 -6.76
C VAL A 194 -0.93 -11.29 -7.80
N GLN A 195 -0.64 -11.57 -9.07
CA GLN A 195 -1.10 -10.76 -10.20
C GLN A 195 -2.61 -10.51 -10.14
N GLY A 196 -3.02 -9.25 -10.30
CA GLY A 196 -4.41 -8.80 -10.19
C GLY A 196 -4.75 -8.14 -8.84
N MET A 197 -3.94 -8.34 -7.79
CA MET A 197 -4.13 -7.63 -6.52
C MET A 197 -4.06 -6.10 -6.66
N ASN A 198 -3.27 -5.61 -7.62
CA ASN A 198 -3.21 -4.20 -8.00
C ASN A 198 -4.57 -3.67 -8.47
N GLU A 199 -5.37 -4.48 -9.17
CA GLU A 199 -6.70 -4.09 -9.66
C GLU A 199 -7.74 -4.02 -8.55
N ILE A 200 -7.56 -4.81 -7.48
CA ILE A 200 -8.39 -4.73 -6.27
C ILE A 200 -8.04 -3.47 -5.46
N LEU A 201 -6.76 -3.14 -5.37
CA LEU A 201 -6.30 -1.96 -4.63
C LEU A 201 -6.66 -0.65 -5.34
N ALA A 202 -6.58 -0.62 -6.68
CA ALA A 202 -6.80 0.58 -7.48
C ALA A 202 -8.10 1.34 -7.15
N PRO A 203 -9.31 0.74 -7.13
CA PRO A 203 -10.54 1.46 -6.82
C PRO A 203 -10.56 2.01 -5.39
N LEU A 204 -10.02 1.27 -4.41
CA LEU A 204 -9.91 1.74 -3.02
C LEU A 204 -8.99 2.97 -2.95
N PHE A 205 -7.82 2.87 -3.57
CA PHE A 205 -6.83 3.93 -3.58
C PHE A 205 -7.36 5.19 -4.28
N PHE A 206 -8.03 5.05 -5.42
CA PHE A 206 -8.64 6.17 -6.15
C PHE A 206 -9.67 6.91 -5.29
N VAL A 207 -10.57 6.19 -4.62
CA VAL A 207 -11.59 6.78 -3.77
C VAL A 207 -10.98 7.52 -2.57
N PHE A 208 -9.94 6.95 -1.94
CA PHE A 208 -9.34 7.55 -0.76
C PHE A 208 -8.38 8.69 -1.06
N ARG A 209 -7.66 8.65 -2.18
CA ARG A 209 -6.75 9.74 -2.61
C ARG A 209 -7.51 10.99 -3.04
N ASN A 210 -8.71 10.82 -3.59
CA ASN A 210 -9.59 11.92 -4.02
C ASN A 210 -10.57 12.39 -2.94
N ASP A 211 -10.39 11.95 -1.68
CA ASP A 211 -11.23 12.39 -0.55
C ASP A 211 -11.03 13.90 -0.27
N PRO A 212 -12.10 14.74 -0.33
CA PRO A 212 -12.03 16.17 -0.09
C PRO A 212 -11.86 16.53 1.40
N ASP A 213 -12.06 15.62 2.35
CA ASP A 213 -11.82 15.90 3.77
C ASP A 213 -10.33 16.22 3.98
N TYR A 214 -10.03 17.47 4.33
CA TYR A 214 -8.66 17.98 4.47
C TYR A 214 -7.81 17.14 5.44
N LYS A 215 -8.38 16.55 6.50
CA LYS A 215 -7.62 15.70 7.43
C LYS A 215 -7.18 14.39 6.77
N ASN A 216 -7.97 13.88 5.83
CA ASN A 216 -7.67 12.69 5.05
C ASN A 216 -6.84 13.03 3.80
N ALA A 217 -7.13 14.15 3.14
CA ALA A 217 -6.42 14.64 1.98
C ALA A 217 -4.97 14.99 2.32
N VAL A 218 -4.73 15.76 3.40
CA VAL A 218 -3.38 16.11 3.87
C VAL A 218 -2.60 14.86 4.26
N TRP A 219 -3.25 13.89 4.91
CA TRP A 219 -2.58 12.65 5.28
C TRP A 219 -2.28 11.80 4.05
N SER A 220 -3.22 11.63 3.12
CA SER A 220 -2.98 10.95 1.85
C SER A 220 -1.78 11.56 1.13
N LYS A 221 -1.68 12.89 1.04
CA LYS A 221 -0.56 13.62 0.40
C LYS A 221 0.79 13.44 1.10
N ARG A 222 0.81 12.98 2.36
CA ARG A 222 2.04 12.78 3.15
C ARG A 222 2.57 11.35 3.13
N LEU A 223 1.74 10.35 2.86
CA LEU A 223 2.18 8.94 2.77
C LEU A 223 2.80 8.52 1.46
N PHE A 224 2.41 9.26 0.42
CA PHE A 224 2.31 8.87 -0.98
C PHE A 224 2.97 9.92 -1.85
#